data_AF-A0A024QJC4-F1
#
_entry.id   AF-A0A024QJC4-F1
#
_cell.length_a   1.000
_cell.length_b   1.000
_cell.length_c   1.000
_cell.angle_alpha   90.00
_cell.angle_beta   90.00
_cell.angle_gamma   90.00
#
_symmetry.space_group_name_H-M   'P 1'
#
loop_
_entity.id
_entity.type
_entity.pdbx_description
1 polymer ?
#
loop_
_entity_poly.entity_id
_entity_poly.type
_entity_poly.pdbx_seq_one_letter_code
_entity_poly.pdbx_strand_id
1 'polypeptide(L)'
;MKLFQVRKGQFVFYRNELHKVYSVKPMFKKSVHLYRLKDMQQILTKASEIELYRPQHNDTFIFYGKRYTIDKDKRPEPGDYILIIKPAPDFLDHYSLNSIEKVDSVEDGNVVTTRDNGVKHSEYVVMVPGKSDASREIAYYDKSLVPEEQQIQDESISYLAESDGNIKPVVGDIYIDVNNETKAMIVAMTEDEVVFGHGVRIHVADLLNEENYKLVYRFEEDL
;
A
#
# COMPACT_ATOMS: atom_id res chain seq x y z
N MET A 1 23.15 -7.93 0.57
CA MET A 1 22.48 -9.22 0.23
C MET A 1 22.84 -9.65 -1.21
N LYS A 2 23.02 -10.95 -1.54
CA LYS A 2 23.28 -11.37 -2.95
C LYS A 2 21.96 -11.44 -3.74
N LEU A 3 21.96 -11.03 -5.01
CA LEU A 3 20.82 -11.03 -5.96
C LEU A 3 19.92 -12.28 -5.90
N PHE A 4 20.51 -13.46 -5.65
CA PHE A 4 19.82 -14.76 -5.62
C PHE A 4 18.81 -14.96 -4.48
N GLN A 5 18.74 -14.05 -3.49
CA GLN A 5 17.89 -14.22 -2.31
C GLN A 5 16.67 -13.29 -2.29
N VAL A 6 16.55 -12.35 -3.24
CA VAL A 6 15.42 -11.42 -3.30
C VAL A 6 14.20 -12.13 -3.87
N ARG A 7 13.07 -12.05 -3.16
CA ARG A 7 11.80 -12.69 -3.53
C ARG A 7 10.64 -11.70 -3.41
N LYS A 8 9.64 -11.87 -4.26
CA LYS A 8 8.36 -11.16 -4.16
C LYS A 8 7.82 -11.30 -2.73
N GLY A 9 7.32 -10.21 -2.18
CA GLY A 9 6.75 -10.14 -0.84
C GLY A 9 7.70 -9.62 0.23
N GLN A 10 9.03 -9.67 0.03
CA GLN A 10 9.97 -9.23 1.06
C GLN A 10 9.86 -7.73 1.34
N PHE A 11 9.89 -7.37 2.63
CA PHE A 11 10.11 -5.98 3.03
C PHE A 11 11.60 -5.69 2.95
N VAL A 12 11.96 -4.53 2.45
CA VAL A 12 13.34 -4.11 2.28
C VAL A 12 13.48 -2.62 2.56
N PHE A 13 14.62 -2.22 3.09
CA PHE A 13 15.02 -0.83 3.12
C PHE A 13 15.76 -0.47 1.83
N TYR A 14 15.38 0.65 1.24
CA TYR A 14 16.05 1.26 0.10
C TYR A 14 16.07 2.78 0.32
N ARG A 15 17.24 3.41 0.20
CA ARG A 15 17.42 4.86 0.44
C ARG A 15 16.75 5.35 1.73
N ASN A 16 17.02 4.65 2.83
CA ASN A 16 16.49 4.94 4.16
C ASN A 16 14.98 4.68 4.36
N GLU A 17 14.21 4.26 3.36
CA GLU A 17 12.75 4.09 3.47
C GLU A 17 12.32 2.62 3.35
N LEU A 18 11.19 2.29 3.96
CA LEU A 18 10.62 0.94 3.93
C LEU A 18 9.81 0.68 2.66
N HIS A 19 10.13 -0.43 1.99
CA HIS A 19 9.53 -0.85 0.73
C HIS A 19 9.13 -2.32 0.78
N LYS A 20 8.29 -2.73 -0.18
CA LYS A 20 8.03 -4.15 -0.46
C LYS A 20 8.41 -4.49 -1.89
N VAL A 21 9.07 -5.64 -2.06
CA VAL A 21 9.35 -6.23 -3.37
C VAL A 21 8.06 -6.76 -3.98
N TYR A 22 7.62 -6.23 -5.12
CA TYR A 22 6.45 -6.74 -5.83
C TYR A 22 6.81 -7.60 -7.06
N SER A 23 8.01 -7.41 -7.63
CA SER A 23 8.49 -8.22 -8.75
C SER A 23 10.02 -8.30 -8.79
N VAL A 24 10.54 -9.39 -9.36
CA VAL A 24 11.97 -9.58 -9.62
C VAL A 24 12.13 -10.05 -11.06
N LYS A 25 12.81 -9.26 -11.89
CA LYS A 25 13.10 -9.55 -13.31
C LYS A 25 14.59 -9.85 -13.49
N PRO A 26 15.02 -11.12 -13.40
CA PRO A 26 16.43 -11.49 -13.30
C PRO A 26 17.29 -11.09 -14.51
N MET A 27 16.67 -10.87 -15.68
CA MET A 27 17.38 -10.54 -16.93
C MET A 27 17.77 -9.05 -17.08
N PHE A 28 17.37 -8.18 -16.15
CA PHE A 28 17.56 -6.72 -16.26
C PHE A 28 18.63 -6.18 -15.31
N LYS A 29 19.30 -5.08 -15.70
CA LYS A 29 20.27 -4.39 -14.83
C LYS A 29 19.64 -3.88 -13.53
N LYS A 30 18.41 -3.37 -13.58
CA LYS A 30 17.55 -3.03 -12.43
C LYS A 30 16.48 -4.12 -12.28
N SER A 31 16.89 -5.23 -11.67
CA SER A 31 16.09 -6.45 -11.63
C SER A 31 15.07 -6.50 -10.51
N VAL A 32 15.05 -5.53 -9.59
CA VAL A 32 14.16 -5.56 -8.43
C VAL A 32 13.18 -4.40 -8.50
N HIS A 33 11.90 -4.74 -8.45
CA HIS A 33 10.80 -3.80 -8.46
C HIS A 33 10.20 -3.70 -7.07
N LEU A 34 10.18 -2.49 -6.54
CA LEU A 34 9.71 -2.15 -5.20
C LEU A 34 8.50 -1.22 -5.29
N TYR A 35 7.65 -1.24 -4.27
CA TYR A 35 6.82 -0.08 -3.95
C TYR A 35 7.11 0.37 -2.53
N ARG A 36 7.13 1.69 -2.31
CA ARG A 36 7.32 2.29 -0.99
C ARG A 36 6.04 2.13 -0.17
N LEU A 37 6.13 1.70 1.09
CA LEU A 37 4.92 1.43 1.87
C LEU A 37 4.11 2.69 2.22
N LYS A 38 4.78 3.84 2.39
CA LYS A 38 4.10 5.06 2.83
C LYS A 38 3.12 5.61 1.80
N ASP A 39 3.40 5.51 0.51
CA ASP A 39 2.62 6.15 -0.56
C ASP A 39 2.48 5.33 -1.85
N MET A 40 2.93 4.06 -1.83
CA MET A 40 2.89 3.14 -2.96
C MET A 40 3.75 3.55 -4.16
N GLN A 41 4.69 4.50 -4.01
CA GLN A 41 5.58 4.90 -5.10
C GLN A 41 6.38 3.71 -5.62
N GLN A 42 6.35 3.47 -6.94
CA GLN A 42 7.08 2.38 -7.58
C GLN A 42 8.54 2.76 -7.83
N ILE A 43 9.45 1.83 -7.54
CA ILE A 43 10.89 2.05 -7.62
C ILE A 43 11.58 0.86 -8.29
N LEU A 44 12.48 1.16 -9.23
CA LEU A 44 13.34 0.18 -9.88
C LEU A 44 14.76 0.26 -9.33
N THR A 45 15.26 -0.84 -8.77
CA THR A 45 16.58 -0.93 -8.16
C THR A 45 17.24 -2.29 -8.43
N LYS A 46 18.38 -2.55 -7.79
CA LYS A 46 19.16 -3.77 -7.84
C LYS A 46 19.27 -4.35 -6.43
N ALA A 47 19.42 -5.67 -6.31
CA ALA A 47 19.50 -6.30 -4.99
C ALA A 47 20.69 -5.86 -4.13
N SER A 48 21.74 -5.29 -4.73
CA SER A 48 22.90 -4.78 -4.00
C SER A 48 22.63 -3.49 -3.23
N GLU A 49 21.53 -2.79 -3.54
CA GLU A 49 21.19 -1.48 -2.97
C GLU A 49 20.11 -1.57 -1.89
N ILE A 50 19.66 -2.78 -1.55
CA ILE A 50 18.53 -3.01 -0.65
C ILE A 50 18.93 -3.91 0.52
N GLU A 51 18.33 -3.67 1.68
CA GLU A 51 18.55 -4.45 2.90
C GLU A 51 17.26 -5.14 3.33
N LEU A 52 17.31 -6.45 3.57
CA LEU A 52 16.14 -7.24 3.95
C LEU A 52 15.64 -6.85 5.34
N TYR A 53 14.33 -6.64 5.44
CA TYR A 53 13.64 -6.49 6.70
C TYR A 53 12.56 -7.56 6.87
N ARG A 54 12.45 -8.11 8.08
CA ARG A 54 11.40 -9.07 8.44
C ARG A 54 10.47 -8.42 9.45
N PRO A 55 9.20 -8.16 9.09
CA PRO A 55 8.21 -7.60 10.00
C PRO A 55 8.06 -8.46 11.26
N GLN A 56 7.93 -7.80 12.42
CA GLN A 56 7.74 -8.42 13.72
C GLN A 56 6.59 -7.75 14.45
N HIS A 57 6.10 -8.42 15.50
CA HIS A 57 5.14 -7.81 16.42
C HIS A 57 5.70 -6.51 17.02
N ASN A 58 4.83 -5.54 17.23
CA ASN A 58 5.12 -4.18 17.67
C ASN A 58 5.93 -3.33 16.67
N ASP A 59 6.14 -3.79 15.43
CA ASP A 59 6.63 -2.90 14.40
C ASP A 59 5.56 -1.89 14.00
N THR A 60 5.93 -0.61 13.95
CA THR A 60 5.10 0.47 13.42
C THR A 60 5.68 1.00 12.12
N PHE A 61 4.85 1.04 11.08
CA PHE A 61 5.21 1.63 9.79
C PHE A 61 4.06 2.44 9.21
N ILE A 62 4.37 3.22 8.18
CA ILE A 62 3.37 3.97 7.42
C ILE A 62 2.95 3.11 6.25
N PHE A 63 1.66 2.85 6.16
CA PHE A 63 1.02 2.21 5.02
C PHE A 63 -0.07 3.13 4.51
N TYR A 64 0.04 3.52 3.24
CA TYR A 64 -0.96 4.37 2.60
C TYR A 64 -1.23 5.66 3.40
N GLY A 65 -0.16 6.37 3.80
CA GLY A 65 -0.22 7.61 4.56
C GLY A 65 -0.62 7.47 6.03
N LYS A 66 -1.07 6.29 6.49
CA LYS A 66 -1.48 6.06 7.88
C LYS A 66 -0.49 5.17 8.61
N ARG A 67 -0.30 5.44 9.90
CA ARG A 67 0.53 4.60 10.77
C ARG A 67 -0.25 3.37 11.19
N TYR A 68 0.42 2.23 11.14
CA TYR A 68 -0.09 0.97 11.66
C TYR A 68 0.98 0.30 12.49
N THR A 69 0.53 -0.35 13.57
CA THR A 69 1.36 -1.20 14.42
C THR A 69 0.94 -2.65 14.23
N ILE A 70 1.90 -3.55 14.06
CA ILE A 70 1.65 -4.99 13.95
C ILE A 70 1.30 -5.56 15.32
N ASP A 71 0.09 -6.07 15.45
CA ASP A 71 -0.36 -6.80 16.63
C ASP A 71 -0.71 -8.25 16.25
N LYS A 72 0.04 -9.19 16.83
CA LYS A 72 -0.19 -10.63 16.60
C LYS A 72 -1.28 -11.21 17.50
N ASP A 73 -1.63 -10.50 18.57
CA ASP A 73 -2.55 -10.95 19.62
C ASP A 73 -3.94 -10.31 19.45
N LYS A 74 -4.06 -9.24 18.64
CA LYS A 74 -5.33 -8.64 18.22
C LYS A 74 -6.12 -9.57 17.29
N ARG A 75 -7.43 -9.66 17.54
CA ARG A 75 -8.40 -10.31 16.65
C ARG A 75 -8.86 -9.34 15.55
N PRO A 76 -8.99 -9.78 14.30
CA PRO A 76 -9.42 -8.91 13.20
C PRO A 76 -10.91 -8.58 13.33
N GLU A 77 -11.27 -7.40 12.84
CA GLU A 77 -12.65 -6.95 12.63
C GLU A 77 -12.83 -6.52 11.16
N PRO A 78 -14.06 -6.59 10.61
CA PRO A 78 -14.36 -6.04 9.29
C PRO A 78 -13.85 -4.61 9.12
N GLY A 79 -13.12 -4.34 8.04
CA GLY A 79 -12.50 -3.05 7.76
C GLY A 79 -11.04 -2.92 8.23
N ASP A 80 -10.55 -3.80 9.11
CA ASP A 80 -9.13 -3.82 9.51
C ASP A 80 -8.21 -4.17 8.33
N TYR A 81 -6.92 -3.88 8.50
CA TYR A 81 -5.87 -4.42 7.64
C TYR A 81 -5.17 -5.59 8.32
N ILE A 82 -4.85 -6.60 7.54
CA ILE A 82 -4.02 -7.74 7.97
C ILE A 82 -2.74 -7.82 7.14
N LEU A 83 -1.66 -8.27 7.78
CA LEU A 83 -0.40 -8.57 7.12
C LEU A 83 -0.19 -10.09 7.06
N ILE A 84 -0.06 -10.62 5.85
CA ILE A 84 0.18 -12.05 5.64
C ILE A 84 1.64 -12.39 5.94
N ILE A 85 1.92 -13.10 7.02
CA ILE A 85 3.28 -13.45 7.46
C ILE A 85 3.69 -14.88 7.10
N LYS A 86 2.72 -15.78 6.88
CA LYS A 86 2.95 -17.20 6.57
C LYS A 86 1.95 -17.66 5.51
N PRO A 87 2.11 -17.25 4.23
CA PRO A 87 1.15 -17.57 3.19
C PRO A 87 1.10 -19.08 2.91
N ALA A 88 -0.09 -19.65 2.99
CA ALA A 88 -0.46 -21.00 2.58
C ALA A 88 -1.81 -20.95 1.81
N PRO A 89 -1.86 -20.19 0.68
CA PRO A 89 -3.09 -19.98 -0.08
C PRO A 89 -3.68 -21.29 -0.59
N ASP A 90 -5.00 -21.41 -0.51
CA ASP A 90 -5.72 -22.49 -1.19
C ASP A 90 -5.80 -22.19 -2.70
N PHE A 91 -6.37 -23.11 -3.48
CA PHE A 91 -6.28 -23.06 -4.95
C PHE A 91 -6.84 -21.77 -5.59
N LEU A 92 -7.85 -21.17 -4.97
CA LEU A 92 -8.52 -19.96 -5.47
C LEU A 92 -7.91 -18.67 -4.90
N ASP A 93 -7.04 -18.76 -3.90
CA ASP A 93 -6.48 -17.60 -3.25
C ASP A 93 -5.24 -17.05 -3.98
N HIS A 94 -5.09 -15.73 -3.95
CA HIS A 94 -4.07 -15.00 -4.71
C HIS A 94 -3.21 -14.07 -3.84
N TYR A 95 -3.11 -14.35 -2.54
CA TYR A 95 -2.22 -13.63 -1.64
C TYR A 95 -0.80 -14.22 -1.59
N SER A 96 0.13 -13.44 -1.05
CA SER A 96 1.55 -13.79 -0.98
C SER A 96 2.18 -13.25 0.29
N LEU A 97 3.47 -13.54 0.49
CA LEU A 97 4.21 -13.09 1.66
C LEU A 97 4.14 -11.55 1.81
N ASN A 98 3.86 -11.10 3.02
CA ASN A 98 3.64 -9.72 3.43
C ASN A 98 2.61 -8.98 2.55
N SER A 99 1.67 -9.68 1.91
CA SER A 99 0.46 -9.04 1.39
C SER A 99 -0.24 -8.30 2.53
N ILE A 100 -0.65 -7.07 2.24
CA ILE A 100 -1.52 -6.29 3.12
C ILE A 100 -2.89 -6.34 2.47
N GLU A 101 -3.85 -6.93 3.15
CA GLU A 101 -5.21 -7.14 2.68
C GLU A 101 -6.19 -6.48 3.65
N LYS A 102 -7.31 -5.97 3.13
CA LYS A 102 -8.39 -5.42 3.95
C LYS A 102 -9.37 -6.55 4.29
N VAL A 103 -9.76 -6.63 5.55
CA VAL A 103 -10.73 -7.58 6.06
C VAL A 103 -12.12 -7.17 5.56
N ASP A 104 -12.81 -8.09 4.88
CA ASP A 104 -14.22 -7.94 4.51
C ASP A 104 -15.12 -8.57 5.58
N SER A 105 -14.87 -9.84 5.91
CA SER A 105 -15.59 -10.57 6.95
C SER A 105 -14.67 -11.50 7.74
N VAL A 106 -15.15 -11.93 8.92
CA VAL A 106 -14.41 -12.79 9.85
C VAL A 106 -15.28 -13.99 10.23
N GLU A 107 -14.75 -15.19 10.00
CA GLU A 107 -15.42 -16.47 10.26
C GLU A 107 -14.51 -17.36 11.12
N ASP A 108 -14.90 -17.58 12.38
CA ASP A 108 -14.13 -18.40 13.35
C ASP A 108 -12.64 -18.03 13.46
N GLY A 109 -12.34 -16.73 13.32
CA GLY A 109 -10.97 -16.21 13.36
C GLY A 109 -10.21 -16.33 12.03
N ASN A 110 -10.77 -16.95 11.01
CA ASN A 110 -10.31 -16.80 9.64
C ASN A 110 -10.87 -15.52 9.03
N VAL A 111 -10.19 -14.99 8.03
CA VAL A 111 -10.55 -13.73 7.38
C VAL A 111 -10.90 -14.00 5.93
N VAL A 112 -12.03 -13.45 5.48
CA VAL A 112 -12.29 -13.22 4.07
C VAL A 112 -11.89 -11.78 3.77
N THR A 113 -11.06 -11.59 2.76
CA THR A 113 -10.56 -10.27 2.36
C THR A 113 -11.46 -9.65 1.29
N THR A 114 -11.36 -8.33 1.08
CA THR A 114 -12.10 -7.63 0.01
C THR A 114 -11.68 -8.03 -1.41
N ARG A 115 -10.75 -8.97 -1.55
CA ARG A 115 -10.31 -9.58 -2.81
C ARG A 115 -10.72 -11.06 -2.89
N ASP A 116 -11.71 -11.45 -2.11
CA ASP A 116 -12.26 -12.81 -2.04
C ASP A 116 -11.24 -13.90 -1.66
N ASN A 117 -10.17 -13.54 -0.96
CA ASN A 117 -9.24 -14.54 -0.42
C ASN A 117 -9.67 -15.02 0.97
N GLY A 118 -9.58 -16.33 1.20
CA GLY A 118 -9.67 -16.95 2.51
C GLY A 118 -8.28 -17.05 3.18
N VAL A 119 -8.12 -16.41 4.33
CA VAL A 119 -6.84 -16.38 5.06
C VAL A 119 -7.02 -16.98 6.45
N LYS A 120 -6.26 -18.03 6.76
CA LYS A 120 -6.36 -18.71 8.06
C LYS A 120 -5.70 -17.88 9.16
N HIS A 121 -6.21 -17.99 10.39
CA HIS A 121 -5.68 -17.24 11.54
C HIS A 121 -4.16 -17.36 11.74
N SER A 122 -3.57 -18.53 11.43
CA SER A 122 -2.13 -18.77 11.57
C SER A 122 -1.26 -18.06 10.52
N GLU A 123 -1.86 -17.50 9.47
CA GLU A 123 -1.17 -16.96 8.31
C GLU A 123 -0.96 -15.45 8.36
N TYR A 124 -1.75 -14.76 9.19
CA TYR A 124 -1.76 -13.30 9.26
C TYR A 124 -1.55 -12.77 10.68
N VAL A 125 -1.27 -11.47 10.75
CA VAL A 125 -1.30 -10.64 11.96
C VAL A 125 -2.08 -9.37 11.65
N VAL A 126 -2.67 -8.74 12.66
CA VAL A 126 -3.51 -7.54 12.46
C VAL A 126 -2.64 -6.29 12.45
N MET A 127 -2.95 -5.36 11.56
CA MET A 127 -2.37 -4.02 11.52
C MET A 127 -3.32 -3.06 12.24
N VAL A 128 -2.95 -2.68 13.46
CA VAL A 128 -3.75 -1.78 14.29
C VAL A 128 -3.40 -0.32 13.94
N PRO A 129 -4.38 0.54 13.62
CA PRO A 129 -4.12 1.95 13.36
C PRO A 129 -3.40 2.65 14.52
N GLY A 130 -2.46 3.53 14.18
CA GLY A 130 -1.69 4.32 15.13
C GLY A 130 -0.37 3.67 15.56
N LYS A 131 0.28 4.35 16.51
CA LYS A 131 1.56 3.94 17.11
C LYS A 131 1.29 3.45 18.54
N SER A 132 1.71 2.23 18.85
CA SER A 132 1.72 1.73 20.23
C SER A 132 2.90 2.32 21.02
N ASP A 133 2.73 2.58 22.32
CA ASP A 133 3.74 3.26 23.16
C ASP A 133 5.10 2.51 23.21
N ALA A 134 5.06 1.18 23.13
CA ALA A 134 6.25 0.31 23.12
C ALA A 134 6.64 -0.16 21.71
N SER A 135 6.17 0.52 20.67
CA SER A 135 6.40 0.08 19.29
C SER A 135 7.78 0.44 18.76
N ARG A 136 8.27 -0.39 17.83
CA ARG A 136 9.49 -0.15 17.07
C ARG A 136 9.12 0.50 15.74
N GLU A 137 9.47 1.76 15.57
CA GLU A 137 9.26 2.47 14.32
C GLU A 137 10.22 1.98 13.24
N ILE A 138 9.68 1.56 12.10
CA ILE A 138 10.44 1.00 10.97
C ILE A 138 10.11 1.65 9.63
N ALA A 139 9.40 2.79 9.64
CA ALA A 139 9.15 3.56 8.42
C ALA A 139 10.48 3.95 7.73
N TYR A 140 11.51 4.18 8.54
CA TYR A 140 12.86 4.52 8.11
C TYR A 140 13.90 3.56 8.69
N TYR A 141 14.99 3.32 7.96
CA TYR A 141 16.10 2.51 8.44
C TYR A 141 16.86 3.22 9.58
N ASP A 142 17.14 4.50 9.38
CA ASP A 142 17.72 5.42 10.35
C ASP A 142 16.87 6.70 10.40
N LYS A 143 16.10 6.85 11.50
CA LYS A 143 15.23 8.01 11.71
C LYS A 143 16.00 9.32 11.86
N SER A 144 17.26 9.28 12.30
CA SER A 144 18.08 10.49 12.50
C SER A 144 18.44 11.20 11.20
N LEU A 145 18.36 10.49 10.07
CA LEU A 145 18.64 11.03 8.74
C LEU A 145 17.42 11.66 8.07
N VAL A 146 16.26 11.66 8.73
CA VAL A 146 15.01 12.19 8.18
C VAL A 146 14.84 13.65 8.63
N PRO A 147 14.69 14.62 7.70
CA PRO A 147 14.45 16.02 8.06
C PRO A 147 13.21 16.18 8.94
N GLU A 148 13.23 17.16 9.84
CA GLU A 148 12.14 17.41 10.78
C GLU A 148 10.83 17.74 10.04
N GLU A 149 10.89 18.45 8.90
CA GLU A 149 9.70 18.74 8.10
C GLU A 149 9.04 17.46 7.57
N GLN A 150 9.85 16.48 7.14
CA GLN A 150 9.35 15.20 6.66
C GLN A 150 8.78 14.37 7.82
N GLN A 151 9.40 14.41 9.00
CA GLN A 151 8.85 13.75 10.19
C GLN A 151 7.50 14.33 10.59
N ILE A 152 7.34 15.66 10.54
CA ILE A 152 6.07 16.33 10.83
C ILE A 152 5.00 15.95 9.80
N GLN A 153 5.36 15.90 8.51
CA GLN A 153 4.43 15.43 7.46
C GLN A 153 3.98 13.98 7.71
N ASP A 154 4.90 13.10 8.10
CA ASP A 154 4.60 11.69 8.41
C ASP A 154 3.89 11.47 9.76
N GLU A 155 4.01 12.40 10.71
CA GLU A 155 3.35 12.40 12.02
C GLU A 155 1.98 13.08 11.97
N SER A 156 1.76 13.96 10.99
CA SER A 156 0.44 14.49 10.71
C SER A 156 -0.45 13.36 10.20
N ILE A 157 -1.26 12.81 11.11
CA ILE A 157 -2.42 11.96 10.77
C ILE A 157 -3.28 12.68 9.70
N SER A 158 -3.19 14.00 9.63
CA SER A 158 -3.76 14.92 8.64
C SER A 158 -3.39 14.67 7.18
N TYR A 159 -2.44 13.79 6.84
CA TYR A 159 -2.30 13.35 5.44
C TYR A 159 -3.44 12.41 4.99
N LEU A 160 -4.31 11.94 5.91
CA LEU A 160 -5.59 11.27 5.58
C LEU A 160 -6.72 11.43 6.63
N ALA A 161 -6.52 12.04 7.81
CA ALA A 161 -7.62 12.34 8.75
C ALA A 161 -8.30 13.69 8.50
N GLU A 162 -7.70 14.55 7.68
CA GLU A 162 -8.36 15.72 7.08
C GLU A 162 -8.39 15.65 5.54
N SER A 163 -8.09 14.48 4.97
CA SER A 163 -7.99 14.35 3.52
C SER A 163 -8.50 13.02 2.98
N ASP A 164 -9.83 12.91 2.93
CA ASP A 164 -10.53 12.47 1.71
C ASP A 164 -10.26 13.46 0.55
N GLY A 165 -8.99 13.87 0.36
CA GLY A 165 -8.61 15.18 -0.18
C GLY A 165 -7.25 15.25 -0.89
N ASN A 166 -6.36 14.25 -0.74
CA ASN A 166 -4.96 14.40 -1.18
C ASN A 166 -4.40 13.29 -2.06
N ILE A 167 -5.26 12.46 -2.64
CA ILE A 167 -4.90 11.76 -3.87
C ILE A 167 -5.25 12.71 -5.02
N LYS A 168 -4.31 13.57 -5.44
CA LYS A 168 -4.54 14.40 -6.63
C LYS A 168 -4.56 13.49 -7.86
N PRO A 169 -5.69 13.37 -8.57
CA PRO A 169 -5.75 12.62 -9.81
C PRO A 169 -4.80 13.25 -10.83
N VAL A 170 -4.17 12.43 -11.67
CA VAL A 170 -3.33 12.92 -12.78
C VAL A 170 -3.88 12.47 -14.12
N VAL A 171 -3.52 13.20 -15.18
CA VAL A 171 -3.82 12.78 -16.55
C VAL A 171 -3.20 11.41 -16.81
N GLY A 172 -4.01 10.49 -17.35
CA GLY A 172 -3.65 9.09 -17.57
C GLY A 172 -4.10 8.12 -16.48
N ASP A 173 -4.52 8.60 -15.30
CA ASP A 173 -5.15 7.74 -14.30
C ASP A 173 -6.43 7.10 -14.86
N ILE A 174 -6.69 5.85 -14.50
CA ILE A 174 -7.88 5.11 -14.92
C ILE A 174 -8.74 4.81 -13.69
N TYR A 175 -10.00 5.23 -13.73
CA TYR A 175 -11.00 4.99 -12.71
C TYR A 175 -12.12 4.08 -13.25
N ILE A 176 -12.81 3.38 -12.37
CA ILE A 176 -14.11 2.75 -12.62
C ILE A 176 -15.17 3.62 -11.98
N ASP A 177 -16.13 4.09 -12.78
CA ASP A 177 -17.41 4.60 -12.30
C ASP A 177 -18.21 3.41 -11.76
N VAL A 178 -18.48 3.41 -10.46
CA VAL A 178 -19.17 2.31 -9.76
C VAL A 178 -20.67 2.29 -10.12
N ASN A 179 -21.26 3.45 -10.39
CA ASN A 179 -22.69 3.56 -10.71
C ASN A 179 -22.99 3.12 -12.14
N ASN A 180 -22.07 3.41 -13.06
CA ASN A 180 -22.22 3.13 -14.49
C ASN A 180 -21.38 1.94 -14.97
N GLU A 181 -20.69 1.25 -14.06
CA GLU A 181 -19.76 0.14 -14.32
C GLU A 181 -18.76 0.41 -15.47
N THR A 182 -18.39 1.69 -15.65
CA THR A 182 -17.62 2.13 -16.82
C THR A 182 -16.20 2.46 -16.41
N LYS A 183 -15.22 1.85 -17.08
CA LYS A 183 -13.80 2.11 -16.87
C LYS A 183 -13.32 3.19 -17.84
N ALA A 184 -12.77 4.27 -17.29
CA ALA A 184 -12.40 5.45 -18.06
C ALA A 184 -11.08 6.07 -17.58
N MET A 185 -10.29 6.55 -18.54
CA MET A 185 -9.03 7.25 -18.28
C MET A 185 -9.27 8.77 -18.23
N ILE A 186 -8.58 9.46 -17.33
CA ILE A 186 -8.47 10.91 -17.31
C ILE A 186 -7.65 11.35 -18.52
N VAL A 187 -8.25 12.13 -19.41
CA VAL A 187 -7.58 12.65 -20.62
C VAL A 187 -7.24 14.13 -20.53
N ALA A 188 -7.91 14.86 -19.63
CA ALA A 188 -7.61 16.25 -19.32
C ALA A 188 -8.06 16.57 -17.89
N MET A 189 -7.41 17.54 -17.27
CA MET A 189 -7.77 18.07 -15.95
C MET A 189 -7.53 19.58 -15.90
N THR A 190 -8.34 20.28 -15.11
CA THR A 190 -8.11 21.65 -14.66
C THR A 190 -7.87 21.63 -13.15
N GLU A 191 -7.81 22.79 -12.49
CA GLU A 191 -7.68 22.84 -11.03
C GLU A 191 -8.88 22.18 -10.30
N ASP A 192 -10.07 22.27 -10.89
CA ASP A 192 -11.33 21.85 -10.23
C ASP A 192 -12.09 20.73 -10.97
N GLU A 193 -11.79 20.47 -12.26
CA GLU A 193 -12.52 19.50 -13.07
C GLU A 193 -11.62 18.44 -13.72
N VAL A 194 -12.17 17.24 -13.87
CA VAL A 194 -11.56 16.13 -14.59
C VAL A 194 -12.42 15.73 -15.78
N VAL A 195 -11.76 15.47 -16.91
CA VAL A 195 -12.41 15.00 -18.14
C VAL A 195 -11.98 13.58 -18.44
N PHE A 196 -12.93 12.67 -18.53
CA PHE A 196 -12.71 11.29 -18.95
C PHE A 196 -12.66 11.15 -20.47
N GLY A 197 -11.99 10.10 -20.97
CA GLY A 197 -11.86 9.84 -22.41
C GLY A 197 -13.17 9.69 -23.18
N HIS A 198 -14.28 9.40 -22.51
CA HIS A 198 -15.63 9.36 -23.09
C HIS A 198 -16.39 10.70 -22.99
N GLY A 199 -15.72 11.79 -22.63
CA GLY A 199 -16.24 13.16 -22.66
C GLY A 199 -17.01 13.62 -21.42
N VAL A 200 -17.20 12.76 -20.41
CA VAL A 200 -17.82 13.16 -19.14
C VAL A 200 -16.86 14.02 -18.33
N ARG A 201 -17.40 15.07 -17.73
CA ARG A 201 -16.70 16.01 -16.87
C ARG A 201 -17.27 15.93 -15.47
N ILE A 202 -16.41 15.84 -14.48
CA ILE A 202 -16.78 15.79 -13.07
C ILE A 202 -15.86 16.68 -12.25
N HIS A 203 -16.33 17.08 -11.06
CA HIS A 203 -15.50 17.82 -10.14
C HIS A 203 -14.43 16.89 -9.55
N VAL A 204 -13.22 17.39 -9.30
CA VAL A 204 -12.12 16.60 -8.69
C VAL A 204 -12.56 15.96 -7.37
N ALA A 205 -13.42 16.66 -6.60
CA ALA A 205 -13.96 16.16 -5.34
C ALA A 205 -14.77 14.87 -5.49
N ASP A 206 -15.43 14.66 -6.64
CA ASP A 206 -16.26 13.47 -6.86
C ASP A 206 -15.40 12.21 -7.05
N LEU A 207 -14.18 12.34 -7.55
CA LEU A 207 -13.20 11.25 -7.67
C LEU A 207 -12.72 10.73 -6.31
N LEU A 208 -12.85 11.53 -5.27
CA LEU A 208 -12.41 11.18 -3.92
C LEU A 208 -13.44 10.32 -3.20
N ASN A 209 -14.66 10.22 -3.73
CA ASN A 209 -15.68 9.33 -3.23
C ASN A 209 -15.55 7.93 -3.86
N GLU A 210 -15.01 6.98 -3.10
CA GLU A 210 -14.82 5.59 -3.52
C GLU A 210 -16.13 4.82 -3.78
N GLU A 211 -17.28 5.33 -3.31
CA GLU A 211 -18.60 4.81 -3.66
C GLU A 211 -18.98 5.14 -5.11
N ASN A 212 -18.44 6.23 -5.67
CA ASN A 212 -18.72 6.68 -7.03
C ASN A 212 -17.61 6.30 -8.00
N TYR A 213 -16.34 6.46 -7.61
CA TYR A 213 -15.19 6.24 -8.49
C TYR A 213 -14.07 5.46 -7.80
N LYS A 214 -13.63 4.36 -8.41
CA LYS A 214 -12.54 3.51 -7.90
C LYS A 214 -11.32 3.58 -8.80
N LEU A 215 -10.17 4.00 -8.25
CA LEU A 215 -8.90 4.03 -8.99
C LEU A 215 -8.45 2.61 -9.36
N VAL A 216 -8.16 2.40 -10.65
CA VAL A 216 -7.69 1.11 -11.21
C VAL A 216 -6.23 1.16 -11.63
N TYR A 217 -5.79 2.29 -12.17
CA TYR A 217 -4.43 2.45 -12.67
C TYR A 217 -3.99 3.90 -12.51
N ARG A 218 -2.73 4.10 -12.11
CA ARG A 218 -2.11 5.41 -12.03
C ARG A 218 -1.06 5.58 -13.12
N PHE A 219 -1.14 6.67 -13.85
CA PHE A 219 -0.15 7.03 -14.86
C PHE A 219 0.98 7.85 -14.23
N GLU A 220 2.22 7.61 -14.65
CA GLU A 220 3.38 8.44 -14.27
C GLU A 220 3.82 9.26 -15.49
N GLU A 221 3.90 10.58 -15.35
CA GLU A 221 4.75 11.41 -16.22
C GLU A 221 6.19 11.31 -15.68
N ASP A 222 7.07 10.67 -16.44
CA ASP A 222 8.52 10.78 -16.23
C ASP A 222 8.94 12.24 -16.51
N LEU A 223 9.38 12.98 -15.48
CA LEU A 223 10.20 14.20 -15.60
C LEU A 223 11.56 13.99 -14.92
#